data_AF-A0A524Q148-F1
#
_entry.id   AF-A0A524Q148-F1
#
_cell.length_a   1.000
_cell.length_b   1.000
_cell.length_c   1.000
_cell.angle_alpha   90.00
_cell.angle_beta   90.00
_cell.angle_gamma   90.00
#
_symmetry.space_group_name_H-M   'P 1'
#
loop_
_entity.id
_entity.type
_entity.pdbx_description
1 polymer ?
#
loop_
_entity_poly.entity_id
_entity_poly.type
_entity_poly.pdbx_seq_one_letter_code
_entity_poly.pdbx_strand_id
1 'polypeptide(L)'
;MKYAVIASLAILVFFGLQPRGIIFETAWIEGRAFILYLAAAIFAGGFLTPALLPFLPFRSFAVKGWLAGAAAVTPLVIITPAGGELFLYRAAALTLFPLLSSYLALQFTGASTYTGPSGVRRELKLSLPLYIAGAAAALILLALYKIKTWGLI
;
A
#
# COMPACT_ATOMS: atom_id res chain seq x y z
N MET A 1 -7.88 -12.17 5.85
CA MET A 1 -6.51 -12.75 5.89
C MET A 1 -6.11 -13.49 4.61
N LYS A 2 -6.97 -14.31 3.98
CA LYS A 2 -6.65 -15.03 2.72
C LYS A 2 -6.00 -14.16 1.64
N TYR A 3 -6.54 -12.96 1.39
CA TYR A 3 -6.00 -12.05 0.36
C TYR A 3 -4.60 -11.48 0.69
N ALA A 4 -4.27 -11.31 1.97
CA ALA A 4 -2.94 -10.82 2.37
C ALA A 4 -1.85 -11.86 2.07
N VAL A 5 -2.15 -13.15 2.26
CA VAL A 5 -1.25 -14.25 1.91
C VAL A 5 -1.03 -14.30 0.40
N ILE A 6 -2.12 -14.23 -0.38
CA ILE A 6 -2.04 -14.21 -1.85
C ILE A 6 -1.23 -13.00 -2.34
N ALA A 7 -1.48 -11.81 -1.79
CA ALA A 7 -0.72 -10.61 -2.12
C ALA A 7 0.76 -10.75 -1.77
N SER A 8 1.09 -11.36 -0.62
CA SER A 8 2.48 -11.58 -0.22
C SER A 8 3.20 -12.53 -1.18
N LEU A 9 2.53 -13.61 -1.62
CA LEU A 9 3.07 -14.51 -2.64
C LEU A 9 3.27 -13.80 -3.98
N ALA A 10 2.29 -13.01 -4.42
CA ALA A 10 2.41 -12.23 -5.65
C ALA A 10 3.57 -11.23 -5.59
N ILE A 11 3.79 -10.59 -4.44
CA ILE A 11 4.92 -9.70 -4.19
C ILE A 11 6.25 -10.47 -4.35
N LEU A 12 6.39 -11.63 -3.71
CA LEU A 12 7.61 -12.44 -3.81
C LEU A 12 7.89 -12.87 -5.25
N VAL A 13 6.87 -13.34 -5.98
CA VAL A 13 7.00 -13.72 -7.39
C VAL A 13 7.40 -12.52 -8.24
N PHE A 14 6.77 -11.37 -8.04
CA PHE A 14 7.09 -10.15 -8.77
C PHE A 14 8.54 -9.73 -8.54
N PHE A 15 8.99 -9.62 -7.29
CA PHE A 15 10.36 -9.22 -6.98
C PHE A 15 11.41 -10.26 -7.40
N GLY A 16 11.07 -11.56 -7.38
CA GLY A 16 11.94 -12.63 -7.87
C GLY A 16 12.08 -12.68 -9.39
N LEU A 17 11.15 -12.10 -10.15
CA LEU A 17 11.17 -12.18 -11.61
C LEU A 17 12.35 -11.40 -12.22
N GLN A 18 13.18 -12.11 -12.98
CA GLN A 18 14.28 -11.58 -13.77
C GLN A 18 14.29 -12.18 -15.20
N PRO A 19 15.00 -11.58 -16.18
CA PRO A 19 15.03 -12.10 -17.54
C PRO A 19 15.62 -13.51 -17.66
N ARG A 20 16.48 -13.91 -16.71
CA ARG A 20 17.09 -15.24 -16.65
C ARG A 20 16.23 -16.28 -15.90
N GLY A 21 15.10 -15.88 -15.31
CA GLY A 21 14.24 -16.74 -14.49
C GLY A 21 13.87 -16.11 -13.14
N ILE A 22 13.44 -16.94 -12.18
CA ILE A 22 13.09 -16.48 -10.83
C ILE A 22 14.30 -16.62 -9.91
N ILE A 23 14.78 -15.50 -9.36
CA ILE A 23 15.86 -15.47 -8.38
C ILE A 23 15.28 -15.27 -6.98
N PHE A 24 15.39 -16.31 -6.14
CA PHE A 24 14.84 -16.33 -4.78
C PHE A 24 15.50 -15.31 -3.83
N GLU A 25 16.78 -15.03 -4.03
CA GLU A 25 17.50 -14.06 -3.20
C GLU A 25 16.90 -12.64 -3.37
N THR A 26 16.75 -12.18 -4.61
CA THR A 26 16.11 -10.89 -4.92
C THR A 26 14.64 -10.87 -4.47
N ALA A 27 13.92 -11.99 -4.70
CA ALA A 27 12.55 -12.14 -4.24
C ALA A 27 12.43 -11.89 -2.73
N TRP A 28 13.36 -12.46 -1.95
CA TRP A 28 13.35 -12.33 -0.50
C TRP A 28 13.80 -10.94 -0.04
N ILE A 29 14.91 -10.42 -0.56
CA ILE A 29 15.49 -9.14 -0.10
C ILE A 29 14.52 -7.98 -0.35
N GLU A 30 13.96 -7.87 -1.55
CA GLU A 30 13.06 -6.78 -1.93
C GLU A 30 11.61 -7.08 -1.57
N GLY A 31 11.17 -8.33 -1.77
CA GLY A 31 9.79 -8.73 -1.47
C GLY A 31 9.46 -8.69 0.02
N ARG A 32 10.38 -9.05 0.93
CA ARG A 32 10.13 -8.97 2.38
C ARG A 32 9.77 -7.55 2.82
N ALA A 33 10.43 -6.55 2.23
CA ALA A 33 10.19 -5.15 2.54
C ALA A 33 8.79 -4.72 2.09
N PHE A 34 8.37 -5.08 0.88
CA PHE A 34 6.99 -4.84 0.41
C PHE A 34 5.95 -5.59 1.23
N ILE A 35 6.25 -6.80 1.72
CA ILE A 35 5.37 -7.53 2.64
C ILE A 35 5.24 -6.79 3.97
N LEU A 36 6.34 -6.23 4.49
CA LEU A 36 6.30 -5.41 5.71
C LEU A 36 5.46 -4.15 5.51
N TYR A 37 5.57 -3.48 4.36
CA TYR A 37 4.74 -2.32 4.04
C TYR A 37 3.26 -2.70 3.90
N LEU A 38 2.97 -3.85 3.29
CA LEU A 38 1.61 -4.41 3.20
C LEU A 38 1.04 -4.66 4.60
N ALA A 39 1.80 -5.31 5.47
CA ALA A 39 1.40 -5.58 6.84
C ALA A 39 1.15 -4.27 7.62
N ALA A 40 2.05 -3.28 7.47
CA ALA A 40 1.92 -1.97 8.09
C ALA A 40 0.67 -1.23 7.59
N ALA A 41 0.38 -1.26 6.29
CA ALA A 41 -0.84 -0.67 5.74
C ALA A 41 -2.12 -1.35 6.22
N ILE A 42 -2.11 -2.69 6.31
CA ILE A 42 -3.24 -3.46 6.84
C ILE A 42 -3.47 -3.12 8.32
N PHE A 43 -2.40 -3.06 9.11
CA PHE A 43 -2.48 -2.69 10.52
C PHE A 43 -2.93 -1.22 10.70
N ALA A 44 -2.41 -0.31 9.87
CA ALA A 44 -2.77 1.10 9.95
C ALA A 44 -4.24 1.35 9.59
N GLY A 45 -4.70 0.83 8.45
CA GLY A 45 -6.08 1.02 8.00
C GLY A 45 -7.08 0.20 8.80
N GLY A 46 -6.69 -1.03 9.17
CA GLY A 46 -7.59 -1.99 9.81
C GLY A 46 -7.62 -1.95 11.34
N PHE A 47 -6.62 -1.37 12.00
CA PHE A 47 -6.56 -1.33 13.46
C PHE A 47 -6.28 0.08 13.99
N LEU A 48 -5.20 0.73 13.54
CA LEU A 48 -4.83 2.05 14.06
C LEU A 48 -5.87 3.12 13.72
N THR A 49 -6.41 3.12 12.50
CA THR A 49 -7.38 4.14 12.08
C THR A 49 -8.65 4.08 12.93
N PRO A 50 -9.31 2.91 13.12
CA PRO A 50 -10.42 2.77 14.07
C PRO A 50 -10.06 3.14 15.51
N ALA A 51 -8.90 2.68 16.00
CA ALA A 51 -8.46 2.93 17.38
C ALA A 51 -8.21 4.42 17.66
N LEU A 52 -7.72 5.16 16.67
CA LEU A 52 -7.38 6.58 16.76
C LEU A 52 -8.47 7.51 16.19
N LEU A 53 -9.66 6.99 15.93
CA LEU A 53 -10.80 7.77 15.41
C LEU A 53 -11.05 9.10 16.13
N PRO A 54 -11.04 9.17 17.49
CA PRO A 54 -11.32 10.43 18.20
C PRO A 54 -10.18 11.44 18.11
N PHE A 55 -8.95 11.00 17.81
CA PHE A 55 -7.76 11.85 17.79
C PHE A 55 -7.35 12.29 16.38
N LEU A 56 -7.76 11.53 15.35
CA LEU A 56 -7.45 11.85 13.97
C LEU A 56 -8.29 13.06 13.50
N PRO A 57 -7.63 14.15 13.05
CA PRO A 57 -8.34 15.27 12.44
C PRO A 57 -9.06 14.79 11.18
N PHE A 58 -9.99 15.59 10.65
CA PHE A 58 -10.84 15.31 9.48
C PHE A 58 -12.11 14.50 9.75
N ARG A 59 -13.13 14.76 8.91
CA ARG A 59 -14.42 14.04 8.95
C ARG A 59 -14.41 12.76 8.11
N SER A 60 -13.61 12.73 7.02
CA SER A 60 -13.56 11.61 6.09
C SER A 60 -12.72 10.46 6.62
N PHE A 61 -13.28 9.26 6.63
CA PHE A 61 -12.57 8.02 6.96
C PHE A 61 -11.46 7.71 5.96
N ALA A 62 -11.67 8.02 4.66
CA ALA A 62 -10.67 7.82 3.63
C ALA A 62 -9.38 8.60 3.93
N VAL A 63 -9.50 9.88 4.30
CA VAL A 63 -8.36 10.75 4.61
C VAL A 63 -7.64 10.28 5.87
N LYS A 64 -8.40 9.89 6.91
CA LYS A 64 -7.83 9.34 8.16
C LYS A 64 -7.01 8.08 7.88
N GLY A 65 -7.55 7.14 7.11
CA GLY A 65 -6.87 5.90 6.76
C GLY A 65 -5.63 6.11 5.88
N TRP A 66 -5.69 7.10 4.98
CA TRP A 66 -4.52 7.48 4.18
C TRP A 66 -3.41 8.07 5.05
N LEU A 67 -3.74 8.98 5.97
CA LEU A 67 -2.77 9.59 6.88
C LEU A 67 -2.13 8.57 7.82
N ALA A 68 -2.94 7.71 8.45
CA ALA A 68 -2.43 6.64 9.30
C ALA A 68 -1.53 5.66 8.51
N GLY A 69 -1.93 5.31 7.29
CA GLY A 69 -1.14 4.49 6.39
C GLY A 69 0.18 5.13 5.99
N ALA A 70 0.16 6.40 5.60
CA ALA A 70 1.35 7.17 5.26
C ALA A 70 2.30 7.27 6.46
N ALA A 71 1.79 7.58 7.65
CA ALA A 71 2.57 7.66 8.88
C ALA A 71 3.22 6.31 9.26
N ALA A 72 2.53 5.19 9.05
CA ALA A 72 3.07 3.86 9.34
C ALA A 72 4.07 3.36 8.29
N VAL A 73 3.80 3.62 7.00
CA VAL A 73 4.59 3.07 5.89
C VAL A 73 5.84 3.92 5.59
N THR A 74 5.74 5.24 5.65
CA THR A 74 6.85 6.16 5.31
C THR A 74 8.15 5.87 6.07
N PRO A 75 8.16 5.73 7.41
CA PRO A 75 9.40 5.42 8.13
C PRO A 75 9.99 4.08 7.68
N LEU A 76 9.15 3.06 7.46
CA LEU A 76 9.60 1.76 6.97
C LEU A 76 10.28 1.86 5.60
N VAL A 77 9.69 2.64 4.69
CA VAL A 77 10.23 2.86 3.34
C VAL A 77 11.58 3.61 3.38
N ILE A 78 11.75 4.54 4.33
CA ILE A 78 12.99 5.30 4.49
C ILE A 78 14.12 4.43 5.03
N ILE A 79 13.86 3.64 6.08
CA ILE A 79 14.89 2.84 6.76
C ILE A 79 15.27 1.57 6.00
N THR A 80 14.38 1.06 5.13
CA THR A 80 14.65 -0.21 4.46
C THR A 80 15.62 0.00 3.29
N PRO A 81 16.78 -0.67 3.30
CA PRO A 81 17.68 -0.65 2.15
C PRO A 81 17.06 -1.44 1.01
N ALA A 82 16.89 -0.80 -0.15
CA ALA A 82 16.47 -1.46 -1.39
C ALA A 82 17.67 -1.53 -2.34
N GLY A 83 17.87 -2.67 -3.00
CA GLY A 83 18.85 -2.80 -4.09
C GLY A 83 18.34 -2.10 -5.34
N GLY A 84 19.20 -1.37 -6.06
CA GLY A 84 18.84 -0.74 -7.35
C GLY A 84 18.19 0.65 -7.23
N GLU A 85 17.19 0.91 -8.08
CA GLU A 85 16.60 2.24 -8.29
C GLU A 85 15.66 2.66 -7.16
N LEU A 86 16.29 3.16 -6.10
CA LEU A 86 15.66 3.49 -4.83
C LEU A 86 14.49 4.47 -4.97
N PHE A 87 14.52 5.38 -5.95
CA PHE A 87 13.45 6.35 -6.15
C PHE A 87 12.14 5.68 -6.60
N LEU A 88 12.17 4.89 -7.68
CA LEU A 88 10.97 4.25 -8.25
C LEU A 88 10.35 3.24 -7.27
N TYR A 89 11.19 2.46 -6.61
CA TYR A 89 10.78 1.51 -5.58
C TYR A 89 10.05 2.19 -4.42
N ARG A 90 10.62 3.27 -3.86
CA ARG A 90 10.01 4.03 -2.77
C ARG A 90 8.74 4.75 -3.20
N ALA A 91 8.74 5.37 -4.38
CA ALA A 91 7.58 6.06 -4.93
C ALA A 91 6.39 5.10 -5.12
N ALA A 92 6.65 3.89 -5.63
CA ALA A 92 5.62 2.86 -5.77
C ALA A 92 5.03 2.47 -4.40
N ALA A 93 5.89 2.19 -3.42
CA ALA A 93 5.45 1.81 -2.07
C ALA A 93 4.63 2.93 -1.39
N LEU A 94 5.12 4.17 -1.42
CA LEU A 94 4.46 5.32 -0.80
C LEU A 94 3.16 5.73 -1.50
N THR A 95 2.98 5.35 -2.76
CA THR A 95 1.73 5.54 -3.48
C THR A 95 0.74 4.43 -3.11
N LEU A 96 1.14 3.17 -3.19
CA LEU A 96 0.24 2.03 -3.09
C LEU A 96 -0.28 1.79 -1.67
N PHE A 97 0.62 1.74 -0.68
CA PHE A 97 0.30 1.24 0.65
C PHE A 97 -0.55 2.21 1.49
N PRO A 98 -0.33 3.54 1.45
CA PRO A 98 -1.25 4.49 2.06
C PRO A 98 -2.65 4.46 1.45
N LEU A 99 -2.78 4.26 0.13
CA LEU A 99 -4.08 4.09 -0.53
C LEU A 99 -4.77 2.79 -0.09
N LEU A 100 -4.01 1.70 0.06
CA LEU A 100 -4.54 0.45 0.62
C LEU A 100 -5.06 0.64 2.05
N SER A 101 -4.29 1.31 2.91
CA SER A 101 -4.71 1.65 4.28
C SER A 101 -5.98 2.51 4.28
N SER A 102 -6.06 3.51 3.41
CA SER A 102 -7.25 4.35 3.21
C SER A 102 -8.50 3.54 2.85
N TYR A 103 -8.36 2.62 1.89
CA TYR A 103 -9.45 1.74 1.49
C TYR A 103 -9.89 0.81 2.63
N LEU A 104 -8.94 0.24 3.38
CA LEU A 104 -9.26 -0.63 4.53
C LEU A 104 -9.96 0.15 5.65
N ALA A 105 -9.57 1.39 5.92
CA ALA A 105 -10.25 2.24 6.88
C ALA A 105 -11.71 2.53 6.50
N LEU A 106 -11.99 2.71 5.20
CA LEU A 106 -13.38 2.87 4.73
C LEU A 106 -14.24 1.63 4.99
N GLN A 107 -13.66 0.43 5.07
CA GLN A 107 -14.41 -0.78 5.40
C GLN A 107 -14.89 -0.81 6.87
N PHE A 108 -14.27 -0.03 7.76
CA PHE A 108 -14.69 0.08 9.16
C PHE A 108 -15.94 0.95 9.37
N THR A 109 -16.36 1.70 8.35
CA THR A 109 -17.52 2.58 8.44
C THR A 109 -18.83 1.84 8.71
N GLY A 110 -18.93 0.55 8.37
CA GLY A 110 -20.09 -0.30 8.67
C GLY A 110 -20.21 -0.75 10.14
N ALA A 111 -19.15 -0.58 10.94
CA ALA A 111 -19.11 -0.96 12.35
C ALA A 111 -19.04 0.25 13.31
N SER A 112 -18.97 1.48 12.78
CA SER A 112 -18.82 2.70 13.57
C SER A 112 -20.11 3.51 13.60
N THR A 113 -20.39 4.19 14.72
CA THR A 113 -21.55 5.12 14.85
C THR A 113 -21.33 6.47 14.16
N TYR A 114 -20.13 6.71 13.60
CA TYR A 114 -19.73 8.00 13.05
C TYR A 114 -20.28 8.28 11.64
N THR A 115 -20.58 7.25 10.84
CA THR A 115 -21.06 7.42 9.46
C THR A 115 -22.12 6.40 9.07
N GLY A 116 -23.23 6.86 8.48
CA GLY A 116 -24.24 5.99 7.88
C GLY A 116 -23.91 5.55 6.44
N PRO A 117 -24.65 4.57 5.87
CA PRO A 117 -24.39 3.99 4.54
C PRO A 117 -24.33 5.02 3.40
N SER A 118 -25.08 6.12 3.50
CA SER A 118 -25.10 7.21 2.53
C SER A 118 -23.80 8.04 2.53
N GLY A 119 -23.21 8.26 3.72
CA GLY A 119 -21.93 8.95 3.88
C GLY A 119 -20.78 8.16 3.25
N VAL A 120 -20.74 6.85 3.51
CA VAL A 120 -19.73 5.94 2.96
C VAL A 120 -19.79 5.90 1.44
N ARG A 121 -21.00 5.80 0.85
CA ARG A 121 -21.15 5.84 -0.62
C ARG A 121 -20.63 7.14 -1.23
N ARG A 122 -20.79 8.27 -0.54
CA ARG A 122 -20.27 9.56 -0.99
C ARG A 122 -18.75 9.59 -0.94
N GLU A 123 -18.15 9.12 0.15
CA GLU A 123 -16.68 9.02 0.26
C GLU A 123 -16.11 8.06 -0.78
N LEU A 124 -16.68 6.87 -0.94
CA LEU A 124 -16.23 5.90 -1.95
C LEU A 124 -16.35 6.45 -3.38
N LYS A 125 -17.42 7.18 -3.73
CA LYS A 125 -17.53 7.79 -5.06
C LYS A 125 -16.38 8.76 -5.36
N LEU A 126 -15.90 9.48 -4.35
CA LEU A 126 -14.79 10.42 -4.49
C LEU A 126 -13.43 9.70 -4.46
N SER A 127 -13.26 8.73 -3.57
CA SER A 127 -11.98 8.06 -3.33
C SER A 127 -11.67 6.95 -4.32
N LEU A 128 -12.69 6.29 -4.89
CA LEU A 128 -12.49 5.16 -5.80
C LEU A 128 -11.68 5.52 -7.07
N PRO A 129 -11.96 6.64 -7.77
CA PRO A 129 -11.12 7.08 -8.89
C PRO A 129 -9.66 7.29 -8.47
N LEU A 130 -9.43 7.84 -7.27
CA LEU A 130 -8.09 8.06 -6.73
C LEU A 130 -7.37 6.74 -6.42
N TYR A 131 -8.09 5.75 -5.87
CA TYR A 131 -7.53 4.42 -5.63
C TYR A 131 -7.13 3.72 -6.92
N ILE A 132 -7.98 3.80 -7.96
CA ILE A 132 -7.68 3.21 -9.27
C ILE A 132 -6.48 3.90 -9.90
N ALA A 133 -6.49 5.24 -9.95
CA ALA A 133 -5.40 6.01 -10.54
C ALA A 133 -4.07 5.80 -9.79
N GLY A 134 -4.10 5.80 -8.46
CA GLY A 134 -2.91 5.58 -7.64
C GLY A 134 -2.39 4.13 -7.71
N ALA A 135 -3.28 3.14 -7.78
CA ALA A 135 -2.88 1.75 -8.01
C ALA A 135 -2.24 1.58 -9.40
N ALA A 136 -2.82 2.19 -10.44
CA ALA A 136 -2.22 2.19 -11.78
C ALA A 136 -0.84 2.88 -11.80
N ALA A 137 -0.72 4.04 -11.16
CA ALA A 137 0.56 4.76 -11.04
C ALA A 137 1.62 3.91 -10.31
N ALA A 138 1.25 3.25 -9.20
CA ALA A 138 2.17 2.37 -8.48
C ALA A 138 2.61 1.16 -9.33
N LEU A 139 1.71 0.56 -10.11
CA LEU A 139 2.05 -0.53 -11.03
C LEU A 139 3.00 -0.06 -12.14
N ILE A 140 2.78 1.14 -12.69
CA ILE A 140 3.69 1.73 -13.69
C ILE A 140 5.07 1.96 -13.07
N LEU A 141 5.15 2.52 -11.85
CA LEU A 141 6.42 2.73 -11.14
C LEU A 141 7.16 1.41 -10.88
N LEU A 142 6.44 0.35 -10.51
CA LEU A 142 7.01 -0.99 -10.32
C LEU A 142 7.49 -1.60 -11.64
N ALA A 143 6.76 -1.40 -12.74
CA ALA A 143 7.17 -1.86 -14.07
C ALA A 143 8.45 -1.14 -14.52
N LEU A 144 8.52 0.18 -14.37
CA LEU A 144 9.71 0.97 -14.68
C LEU A 144 10.91 0.55 -13.81
N TYR A 145 10.68 0.31 -12.52
CA TYR A 145 11.68 -0.23 -11.61
C TYR A 145 12.23 -1.57 -12.12
N LYS A 146 11.36 -2.48 -12.59
CA LYS A 146 11.77 -3.76 -13.17
C LYS A 146 12.56 -3.61 -14.46
N ILE A 147 12.09 -2.79 -15.38
CA ILE A 147 12.77 -2.55 -16.67
C ILE A 147 14.18 -2.01 -16.42
N LYS A 148 14.33 -1.07 -15.48
CA LYS A 148 15.62 -0.47 -15.14
C LYS A 148 16.54 -1.43 -14.38
N THR A 149 16.01 -2.21 -13.44
CA THR A 149 16.81 -3.26 -12.76
C THR A 149 17.25 -4.38 -13.70
N TRP A 150 16.53 -4.61 -14.80
CA TRP A 150 16.93 -5.53 -15.86
C TRP A 150 17.97 -4.94 -16.83
N GLY A 151 18.33 -3.66 -16.69
CA GLY A 151 19.30 -2.98 -17.54
C GLY A 151 18.79 -2.70 -18.96
N LEU A 152 17.47 -2.67 -19.16
CA LEU A 152 16.86 -2.39 -20.47
C LEU A 152 16.75 -0.88 -20.77
N ILE A 153 16.84 -0.04 -19.73
CA ILE A 153 16.87 1.44 -19.75
C ILE A 153 17.81 1.88 -18.64
#